data_AF-A0A1W6ZUL0-F1
#
_entry.id   AF-A0A1W6ZUL0-F1
#
_cell.length_a   1.000
_cell.length_b   1.000
_cell.length_c   1.000
_cell.angle_alpha   90.00
_cell.angle_beta   90.00
_cell.angle_gamma   90.00
#
_symmetry.space_group_name_H-M   'P 1'
#
loop_
_entity.id
_entity.type
_entity.pdbx_description
1 polymer ?
#
loop_
_entity_poly.entity_id
_entity_poly.type
_entity_poly.pdbx_seq_one_letter_code
_entity_poly.pdbx_strand_id
1 'polypeptide(L)'
;MRFKNLESYRIGGVGSDMQLGIPLPKTPDGRVYRYSPNENAHPRLFLLGDRVEGFALPETMSARMSHMPGTPGTICPYSGTLDEDDAFTHPDDVAAAQEVVAHAAAADVAEAFHGMFADLGRKFAGNKFVKIKPGPQPHPKPRPRFARRDLLRELVCDECGRDYGVFAISLFCPDCGAPNIHLHFAREAMLVREQVEMAGKLGAEQGELAYRLLGNAHEDVLTAFEATLKTVYLYKLTTRPADAPEVKPVGNAFQNIERGRKRFAEFGFDPFGSLSVDALAVLTLNIQKRHVIGHNLGIADAMFTEHAADARLGETVPLVGEDILQFADICKMTVDHIDAWLASGALPPSRDVPPVKPIIAPPAKEPATLRVGKLGKLAVRIALWVAERSEKGLGDFIAEEELTKAFPDSSMDELAFAVAELAKDGYLRTSAVISKRILRIRVAAELFITFDPHAIKTDPASDVVTLVDLALARSNTVGVEELHAATGWPLRRFNPAFAYMVSQIDGRRVLAGGTNDYPARGFFLMDEDRVDLKRFADRLRG
;
A
#
# COMPACT_ATOMS: atom_id res chain seq x y z
N MET A 1 44.65 46.51 -22.52
CA MET A 1 43.41 46.08 -23.19
C MET A 1 42.35 46.02 -22.11
N ARG A 2 41.21 46.72 -22.26
CA ARG A 2 40.16 46.76 -21.24
C ARG A 2 39.02 45.86 -21.71
N PHE A 3 38.79 44.76 -21.00
CA PHE A 3 37.83 43.73 -21.38
C PHE A 3 36.43 44.11 -20.85
N LYS A 4 35.70 44.95 -21.59
CA LYS A 4 34.43 45.54 -21.14
C LYS A 4 33.34 44.49 -20.92
N ASN A 5 33.30 43.46 -21.76
CA ASN A 5 32.33 42.38 -21.65
C ASN A 5 32.69 41.44 -20.48
N LEU A 6 33.96 41.10 -20.28
CA LEU A 6 34.39 40.32 -19.10
C LEU A 6 34.27 41.10 -17.79
N GLU A 7 34.53 42.41 -17.79
CA GLU A 7 34.37 43.28 -16.61
C GLU A 7 32.95 43.22 -16.04
N SER A 8 31.92 42.95 -16.86
CA SER A 8 30.54 42.82 -16.41
C SER A 8 30.29 41.63 -15.47
N TYR A 9 31.16 40.61 -15.50
CA TYR A 9 31.09 39.43 -14.64
C TYR A 9 32.13 39.46 -13.51
N ARG A 10 32.92 40.53 -13.38
CA ARG A 10 34.01 40.56 -12.41
C ARG A 10 33.50 40.69 -10.98
N ILE A 11 33.91 39.77 -10.13
CA ILE A 11 33.63 39.77 -8.68
C ILE A 11 34.89 40.07 -7.85
N GLY A 12 36.09 40.02 -8.44
CA GLY A 12 37.35 40.25 -7.74
C GLY A 12 38.60 40.16 -8.62
N GLY A 13 39.76 39.97 -7.99
CA GLY A 13 41.06 39.77 -8.66
C GLY A 13 41.85 41.05 -8.93
N VAL A 14 43.17 40.93 -9.20
CA VAL A 14 44.12 42.05 -9.41
C VAL A 14 44.84 41.87 -10.75
N GLY A 15 44.99 42.96 -11.51
CA GLY A 15 45.76 42.94 -12.76
C GLY A 15 45.16 42.02 -13.83
N SER A 16 45.95 41.06 -14.30
CA SER A 16 45.55 40.05 -15.29
C SER A 16 44.74 38.89 -14.71
N ASP A 17 44.74 38.71 -13.39
CA ASP A 17 44.06 37.60 -12.72
C ASP A 17 42.67 38.07 -12.28
N MET A 18 41.71 38.02 -13.22
CA MET A 18 40.31 38.38 -12.97
C MET A 18 39.55 37.21 -12.35
N GLN A 19 38.82 37.49 -11.25
CA GLN A 19 37.83 36.56 -10.71
C GLN A 19 36.45 36.94 -11.27
N LEU A 20 35.81 35.99 -11.94
CA LEU A 20 34.52 36.18 -12.59
C LEU A 20 33.43 35.36 -11.88
N GLY A 21 32.26 35.95 -11.68
CA GLY A 21 31.08 35.29 -11.13
C GLY A 21 29.98 35.26 -12.18
N ILE A 22 29.64 34.04 -12.64
CA ILE A 22 28.48 33.84 -13.49
C ILE A 22 27.31 33.43 -12.59
N PRO A 23 26.20 34.18 -12.59
CA PRO A 23 25.05 33.82 -11.78
C PRO A 23 24.45 32.51 -12.26
N LEU A 24 24.13 31.63 -11.33
CA LEU A 24 23.49 30.36 -11.64
C LEU A 24 22.08 30.57 -12.19
N PRO A 25 21.56 29.62 -12.98
CA PRO A 25 20.20 29.69 -13.49
C PRO A 25 19.18 29.79 -12.36
N LYS A 26 18.22 30.70 -12.52
CA LYS A 26 17.10 30.90 -11.60
C LYS A 26 15.77 30.64 -12.30
N THR A 27 14.79 30.18 -11.54
CA THR A 27 13.37 30.14 -11.93
C THR A 27 12.75 31.54 -11.96
N PRO A 28 11.58 31.74 -12.59
CA PRO A 28 10.86 33.02 -12.53
C PRO A 28 10.60 33.51 -11.10
N ASP A 29 10.40 32.58 -10.17
CA ASP A 29 10.16 32.86 -8.74
C ASP A 29 11.47 33.04 -7.94
N GLY A 30 12.63 33.10 -8.63
CA GLY A 30 13.92 33.45 -8.02
C GLY A 30 14.73 32.27 -7.46
N ARG A 31 14.18 31.05 -7.44
CA ARG A 31 14.87 29.85 -6.93
C ARG A 31 16.00 29.39 -7.85
N VAL A 32 17.13 28.98 -7.27
CA VAL A 32 18.34 28.55 -7.97
C VAL A 32 18.32 27.04 -8.21
N TYR A 33 18.74 26.60 -9.40
CA TYR A 33 18.88 25.17 -9.69
C TYR A 33 20.07 24.55 -8.95
N ARG A 34 19.85 23.37 -8.38
CA ARG A 34 20.84 22.55 -7.68
C ARG A 34 20.75 21.10 -8.15
N TYR A 35 21.89 20.42 -8.17
CA TYR A 35 22.03 19.07 -8.66
C TYR A 35 22.91 18.24 -7.73
N SER A 36 22.34 17.21 -7.11
CA SER A 36 23.02 16.35 -6.16
C SER A 36 24.30 15.73 -6.74
N PRO A 37 25.46 15.82 -6.06
CA PRO A 37 26.68 15.12 -6.47
C PRO A 37 26.54 13.60 -6.29
N ASN A 38 25.68 13.14 -5.38
CA ASN A 38 25.35 11.72 -5.21
C ASN A 38 24.59 11.19 -6.44
N GLU A 39 25.19 10.26 -7.17
CA GLU A 39 24.64 9.65 -8.38
C GLU A 39 23.45 8.72 -8.12
N ASN A 40 23.35 8.20 -6.90
CA ASN A 40 22.25 7.31 -6.48
C ASN A 40 21.02 8.09 -5.98
N ALA A 41 21.09 9.43 -5.92
CA ALA A 41 19.93 10.24 -5.60
C ALA A 41 18.98 10.25 -6.80
N HIS A 42 17.71 9.88 -6.60
CA HIS A 42 16.70 9.88 -7.65
C HIS A 42 15.43 10.57 -7.15
N PRO A 43 15.10 11.79 -7.64
CA PRO A 43 15.86 12.63 -8.57
C PRO A 43 17.19 13.17 -8.01
N ARG A 44 18.02 13.77 -8.88
CA ARG A 44 19.21 14.55 -8.47
C ARG A 44 18.95 16.06 -8.45
N LEU A 45 17.99 16.53 -9.24
CA LEU A 45 17.67 17.95 -9.41
C LEU A 45 16.73 18.44 -8.30
N PHE A 46 16.98 19.64 -7.80
CA PHE A 46 16.10 20.38 -6.89
C PHE A 46 16.35 21.89 -7.05
N LEU A 47 15.52 22.70 -6.39
CA LEU A 47 15.59 24.16 -6.41
C LEU A 47 15.77 24.69 -5.00
N LEU A 48 16.63 25.69 -4.85
CA LEU A 48 16.86 26.36 -3.56
C LEU A 48 16.38 27.81 -3.64
N GLY A 49 15.46 28.18 -2.77
CA GLY A 49 14.95 29.53 -2.59
C GLY A 49 15.57 30.23 -1.38
N ASP A 50 15.11 31.46 -1.16
CA ASP A 50 15.49 32.25 0.00
C ASP A 50 14.74 31.79 1.26
N ARG A 51 15.18 32.26 2.42
CA ARG A 51 14.45 32.00 3.65
C ARG A 51 13.24 32.92 3.72
N VAL A 52 12.11 32.40 4.20
CA VAL A 52 10.90 33.21 4.41
C VAL A 52 11.21 34.38 5.34
N GLU A 53 10.80 35.57 4.91
CA GLU A 53 11.02 36.81 5.66
C GLU A 53 10.37 36.73 7.05
N GLY A 54 11.08 37.17 8.08
CA GLY A 54 10.61 37.12 9.47
C GLY A 54 10.70 35.75 10.15
N PHE A 55 11.22 34.70 9.49
CA PHE A 55 11.46 33.42 10.16
C PHE A 55 12.70 33.53 11.07
N ALA A 56 12.49 33.41 12.38
CA ALA A 56 13.58 33.40 13.36
C ALA A 56 14.39 32.11 13.24
N LEU A 57 15.67 32.23 12.89
CA LEU A 57 16.58 31.09 12.93
C LEU A 57 16.83 30.65 14.38
N PRO A 58 16.88 29.34 14.64
CA PRO A 58 17.25 28.88 15.96
C PRO A 58 18.73 29.20 16.23
N GLU A 59 19.03 29.65 17.45
CA GLU A 59 20.41 29.96 17.88
C GLU A 59 21.30 28.70 17.95
N THR A 60 20.68 27.53 18.12
CA THR A 60 21.33 26.23 18.19
C THR A 60 20.57 25.21 17.34
N MET A 61 21.25 24.19 16.82
CA MET A 61 20.61 23.10 16.09
C MET A 61 19.53 22.41 16.92
N SER A 62 18.35 22.20 16.32
CA SER A 62 17.31 21.36 16.93
C SER A 62 17.72 19.88 16.86
N ALA A 63 17.10 19.03 17.67
CA ALA A 63 17.36 17.58 17.66
C ALA A 63 17.05 16.92 16.30
N ARG A 64 16.34 17.62 15.41
CA ARG A 64 15.95 17.15 14.08
C ARG A 64 16.96 17.55 13.00
N MET A 65 17.76 18.60 13.24
CA MET A 65 18.70 19.14 12.26
C MET A 65 19.99 18.32 12.20
N SER A 66 20.56 18.19 11.01
CA SER A 66 21.90 17.63 10.80
C SER A 66 22.94 18.68 10.38
N HIS A 67 22.49 19.90 10.05
CA HIS A 67 23.34 21.03 9.69
C HIS A 67 22.76 22.35 10.20
N MET A 68 23.63 23.32 10.48
CA MET A 68 23.23 24.63 11.01
C MET A 68 22.70 25.52 9.88
N PRO A 69 21.41 25.91 9.91
CA PRO A 69 20.80 26.64 8.80
C PRO A 69 21.50 27.98 8.53
N GLY A 70 21.73 28.27 7.25
CA GLY A 70 22.38 29.52 6.81
C GLY A 70 23.90 29.54 6.94
N THR A 71 24.53 28.42 7.30
CA THR A 71 25.97 28.22 7.13
C THR A 71 26.28 27.61 5.74
N PRO A 72 27.52 27.71 5.23
CA PRO A 72 27.88 27.10 3.96
C PRO A 72 27.64 25.58 3.94
N GLY A 73 27.27 25.08 2.76
CA GLY A 73 26.99 23.66 2.53
C GLY A 73 25.52 23.43 2.21
N THR A 74 25.29 22.47 1.33
CA THR A 74 23.96 22.10 0.86
C THR A 74 23.72 20.63 1.13
N ILE A 75 22.50 20.28 1.52
CA ILE A 75 22.08 18.90 1.73
C ILE A 75 21.24 18.45 0.54
N CYS A 76 21.54 17.27 0.00
CA CYS A 76 20.69 16.65 -1.00
C CYS A 76 19.35 16.26 -0.37
N PRO A 77 18.21 16.83 -0.83
CA PRO A 77 16.91 16.60 -0.21
C PRO A 77 16.42 15.13 -0.33
N TYR A 78 16.97 14.36 -1.28
CA TYR A 78 16.56 12.98 -1.53
C TYR A 78 17.47 11.93 -0.88
N SER A 79 18.75 12.22 -0.68
CA SER A 79 19.73 11.24 -0.15
C SER A 79 20.33 11.63 1.21
N GLY A 80 20.23 12.89 1.61
CA GLY A 80 20.85 13.40 2.83
C GLY A 80 22.36 13.67 2.71
N THR A 81 22.97 13.49 1.53
CA THR A 81 24.39 13.84 1.31
C THR A 81 24.61 15.34 1.52
N LEU A 82 25.52 15.69 2.43
CA LEU A 82 26.02 17.05 2.66
C LEU A 82 27.32 17.25 1.87
N ASP A 83 27.43 18.36 1.15
CA ASP A 83 28.64 18.79 0.46
C ASP A 83 28.67 20.32 0.35
N GLU A 84 29.77 20.88 -0.15
CA GLU A 84 29.89 22.32 -0.41
C GLU A 84 28.90 22.78 -1.49
N ASP A 85 28.44 24.03 -1.41
CA ASP A 85 27.41 24.57 -2.33
C ASP A 85 27.77 24.42 -3.81
N ASP A 86 29.06 24.56 -4.14
CA ASP A 86 29.58 24.45 -5.50
C ASP A 86 29.48 23.02 -6.05
N ALA A 87 29.58 22.00 -5.19
CA ALA A 87 29.42 20.60 -5.57
C ALA A 87 28.00 20.27 -6.06
N PHE A 88 27.03 21.12 -5.73
CA PHE A 88 25.64 21.01 -6.19
C PHE A 88 25.35 21.79 -7.48
N THR A 89 26.37 22.31 -8.16
CA THR A 89 26.19 22.96 -9.46
C THR A 89 26.05 21.90 -10.56
N HIS A 90 25.05 22.03 -11.42
CA HIS A 90 24.89 21.09 -12.53
C HIS A 90 26.08 21.20 -13.50
N PRO A 91 26.68 20.08 -13.96
CA PRO A 91 27.82 20.12 -14.89
C PRO A 91 27.55 20.93 -16.16
N ASP A 92 26.36 20.79 -16.74
CA ASP A 92 25.90 21.62 -17.86
C ASP A 92 25.87 23.12 -17.58
N ASP A 93 25.57 23.54 -16.35
CA ASP A 93 25.55 24.96 -15.98
C ASP A 93 26.97 25.50 -15.85
N VAL A 94 27.91 24.68 -15.37
CA VAL A 94 29.36 24.99 -15.38
C VAL A 94 29.84 25.16 -16.83
N ALA A 95 29.50 24.21 -17.71
CA ALA A 95 29.87 24.27 -19.13
C ALA A 95 29.25 25.52 -19.81
N ALA A 96 27.99 25.83 -19.52
CA ALA A 96 27.34 27.02 -20.05
C ALA A 96 28.00 28.32 -19.53
N ALA A 97 28.38 28.37 -18.26
CA ALA A 97 29.12 29.51 -17.69
C ALA A 97 30.48 29.70 -18.39
N GLN A 98 31.21 28.62 -18.67
CA GLN A 98 32.46 28.65 -19.43
C GLN A 98 32.24 29.16 -20.85
N GLU A 99 31.19 28.73 -21.54
CA GLU A 99 30.82 29.24 -22.88
C GLU A 99 30.50 30.74 -22.86
N VAL A 100 29.80 31.22 -21.84
CA VAL A 100 29.48 32.66 -21.66
C VAL A 100 30.76 33.48 -21.46
N VAL A 101 31.68 33.00 -20.61
CA VAL A 101 32.97 33.66 -20.39
C VAL A 101 33.82 33.66 -21.67
N ALA A 102 33.89 32.52 -22.38
CA ALA A 102 34.64 32.41 -23.63
C ALA A 102 34.08 33.34 -24.72
N HIS A 103 32.75 33.45 -24.82
CA HIS A 103 32.09 34.37 -25.74
C HIS A 103 32.38 35.83 -25.38
N ALA A 104 32.29 36.20 -24.10
CA ALA A 104 32.60 37.55 -23.64
C ALA A 104 34.07 37.94 -23.92
N ALA A 105 35.01 37.02 -23.67
CA ALA A 105 36.41 37.20 -24.00
C ALA A 105 36.63 37.37 -25.51
N ALA A 106 36.03 36.52 -26.34
CA ALA A 106 36.12 36.61 -27.79
C ALA A 106 35.53 37.92 -28.33
N ALA A 107 34.41 38.39 -27.76
CA ALA A 107 33.79 39.65 -28.11
C ALA A 107 34.71 40.85 -27.79
N ASP A 108 35.34 40.87 -26.61
CA ASP A 108 36.29 41.92 -26.24
C ASP A 108 37.54 41.93 -27.13
N VAL A 109 38.05 40.75 -27.49
CA VAL A 109 39.18 40.61 -28.42
C VAL A 109 38.78 41.14 -29.81
N ALA A 110 37.63 40.73 -30.31
CA ALA A 110 37.11 41.20 -31.60
C ALA A 110 36.88 42.72 -31.62
N GLU A 111 36.35 43.29 -30.54
CA GLU A 111 36.14 44.75 -30.40
C GLU A 111 37.48 45.51 -30.37
N ALA A 112 38.48 45.00 -29.64
CA ALA A 112 39.81 45.61 -29.59
C ALA A 112 40.53 45.56 -30.95
N PHE A 113 40.50 44.41 -31.65
CA PHE A 113 41.02 44.31 -33.01
C PHE A 113 40.25 45.23 -33.96
N HIS A 114 38.93 45.30 -33.84
CA HIS A 114 38.12 46.23 -34.63
C HIS A 114 38.52 47.68 -34.38
N GLY A 115 38.76 48.09 -33.13
CA GLY A 115 39.26 49.42 -32.81
C GLY A 115 40.60 49.73 -33.51
N MET A 116 41.55 48.79 -33.46
CA MET A 116 42.85 48.93 -34.13
C MET A 116 42.72 49.01 -35.66
N PHE A 117 41.85 48.19 -36.26
CA PHE A 117 41.60 48.19 -37.70
C PHE A 117 40.70 49.33 -38.17
N ALA A 118 39.85 49.90 -37.31
CA ALA A 118 39.07 51.10 -37.59
C ALA A 118 39.98 52.33 -37.68
N ASP A 119 41.05 52.40 -36.89
CA ASP A 119 42.08 53.43 -37.02
C ASP A 119 42.88 53.30 -38.32
N LEU A 120 43.22 52.06 -38.74
CA LEU A 120 43.77 51.81 -40.08
C LEU A 120 42.77 52.17 -41.18
N GLY A 121 41.51 51.75 -41.05
CA GLY A 121 40.44 52.05 -42.00
C GLY A 121 40.23 53.56 -42.16
N ARG A 122 40.26 54.32 -41.07
CA ARG A 122 40.23 55.80 -41.09
C ARG A 122 41.45 56.39 -41.80
N LYS A 123 42.65 55.87 -41.55
CA LYS A 123 43.89 56.31 -42.23
C LYS A 123 43.90 56.00 -43.74
N PHE A 124 43.28 54.90 -44.16
CA PHE A 124 43.21 54.49 -45.57
C PHE A 124 41.90 54.90 -46.28
N ALA A 125 40.95 55.56 -45.60
CA ALA A 125 39.65 55.97 -46.16
C ALA A 125 39.76 56.95 -47.35
N GLY A 126 40.88 57.66 -47.50
CA GLY A 126 41.15 58.56 -48.62
C GLY A 126 41.85 57.93 -49.83
N ASN A 127 42.25 56.65 -49.75
CA ASN A 127 43.02 56.00 -50.81
C ASN A 127 42.10 55.26 -51.80
N LYS A 128 42.16 55.61 -53.10
CA LYS A 128 41.26 55.06 -54.14
C LYS A 128 41.51 53.58 -54.49
N PHE A 129 42.64 53.00 -54.03
CA PHE A 129 43.10 51.68 -54.46
C PHE A 129 42.97 50.56 -53.42
N VAL A 130 42.72 50.88 -52.14
CA VAL A 130 42.59 49.87 -51.07
C VAL A 130 41.42 50.24 -50.17
N LYS A 131 40.36 49.42 -50.18
CA LYS A 131 39.17 49.59 -49.34
C LYS A 131 39.13 48.49 -48.29
N ILE A 132 39.58 48.81 -47.07
CA ILE A 132 39.45 47.91 -45.93
C ILE A 132 38.05 48.09 -45.36
N LYS A 133 37.23 47.03 -45.36
CA LYS A 133 35.93 47.01 -44.68
C LYS A 133 36.13 46.44 -43.28
N PRO A 134 36.15 47.26 -42.20
CA PRO A 134 36.19 46.73 -40.87
C PRO A 134 34.76 46.34 -40.45
N GLY A 135 34.58 45.15 -39.90
CA GLY A 135 33.34 44.73 -39.28
C GLY A 135 33.51 43.37 -38.62
N PRO A 136 33.33 43.24 -37.30
CA PRO A 136 33.32 41.93 -36.67
C PRO A 136 32.11 41.14 -37.21
N GLN A 137 32.31 39.86 -37.52
CA GLN A 137 31.17 38.97 -37.68
C GLN A 137 30.47 38.82 -36.33
N PRO A 138 29.12 38.87 -36.25
CA PRO A 138 28.42 38.65 -34.99
C PRO A 138 28.72 37.23 -34.50
N HIS A 139 29.40 37.09 -33.37
CA HIS A 139 29.49 35.81 -32.68
C HIS A 139 28.11 35.48 -32.10
N PRO A 140 27.46 34.37 -32.48
CA PRO A 140 26.16 33.98 -31.94
C PRO A 140 26.23 33.96 -30.42
N LYS A 141 25.32 34.69 -29.75
CA LYS A 141 25.25 34.65 -28.29
C LYS A 141 24.85 33.24 -27.85
N PRO A 142 25.44 32.71 -26.76
CA PRO A 142 24.98 31.47 -26.17
C PRO A 142 23.46 31.52 -25.89
N ARG A 143 22.75 30.42 -26.14
CA ARG A 143 21.30 30.37 -25.91
C ARG A 143 21.02 30.36 -24.40
N PRO A 144 20.04 31.14 -23.92
CA PRO A 144 19.60 31.04 -22.54
C PRO A 144 19.01 29.64 -22.28
N ARG A 145 19.49 28.90 -21.27
CA ARG A 145 18.97 27.57 -20.90
C ARG A 145 17.73 27.63 -19.99
N PHE A 146 17.06 28.77 -19.91
CA PHE A 146 15.94 28.98 -18.97
C PHE A 146 14.66 28.30 -19.47
N ALA A 147 14.20 27.33 -18.67
CA ALA A 147 12.80 26.93 -18.41
C ALA A 147 12.64 25.42 -18.47
N ARG A 148 12.79 24.74 -17.32
CA ARG A 148 12.11 23.47 -17.10
C ARG A 148 10.78 23.79 -16.44
N ARG A 149 9.69 23.63 -17.18
CA ARG A 149 8.31 23.70 -16.65
C ARG A 149 7.92 22.31 -16.17
N ASP A 150 8.63 21.79 -15.17
CA ASP A 150 8.24 20.52 -14.57
C ASP A 150 7.33 20.80 -13.36
N LEU A 151 6.45 19.85 -13.03
CA LEU A 151 5.52 19.92 -11.91
C LEU A 151 6.33 19.93 -10.59
N LEU A 152 6.59 21.11 -10.05
CA LEU A 152 7.42 21.34 -8.88
C LEU A 152 6.58 21.23 -7.60
N ARG A 153 7.11 20.54 -6.59
CA ARG A 153 6.61 20.62 -5.21
C ARG A 153 7.39 21.69 -4.47
N GLU A 154 6.72 22.80 -4.20
CA GLU A 154 7.25 23.91 -3.43
C GLU A 154 6.96 23.70 -1.95
N LEU A 155 7.98 23.90 -1.13
CA LEU A 155 7.96 23.64 0.30
C LEU A 155 8.73 24.72 1.04
N VAL A 156 8.26 25.03 2.24
CA VAL A 156 8.98 25.83 3.22
C VAL A 156 9.30 24.93 4.40
N CYS A 157 10.58 24.83 4.75
CA CYS A 157 10.99 24.08 5.93
C CYS A 157 10.43 24.73 7.19
N ASP A 158 9.76 23.94 8.01
CA ASP A 158 9.15 24.34 9.27
C ASP A 158 10.14 24.45 10.44
N GLU A 159 11.36 23.95 10.27
CA GLU A 159 12.49 24.05 11.21
C GLU A 159 13.35 25.29 10.97
N CYS A 160 13.64 25.65 9.71
CA CYS A 160 14.58 26.74 9.38
C CYS A 160 14.05 27.79 8.39
N GLY A 161 12.81 27.65 7.92
CA GLY A 161 12.15 28.62 7.05
C GLY A 161 12.66 28.66 5.61
N ARG A 162 13.54 27.74 5.21
CA ARG A 162 14.06 27.66 3.85
C ARG A 162 12.94 27.36 2.86
N ASP A 163 12.74 28.19 1.85
CA ASP A 163 11.95 27.86 0.66
C ASP A 163 12.78 27.03 -0.32
N TYR A 164 12.19 25.98 -0.87
CA TYR A 164 12.83 25.09 -1.83
C TYR A 164 11.80 24.33 -2.67
N GLY A 165 12.25 23.84 -3.82
CA GLY A 165 11.42 23.08 -4.74
C GLY A 165 12.03 21.72 -5.03
N VAL A 166 11.19 20.68 -5.10
CA VAL A 166 11.61 19.31 -5.41
C VAL A 166 10.66 18.65 -6.41
N PHE A 167 11.14 17.64 -7.13
CA PHE A 167 10.40 16.95 -8.19
C PHE A 167 9.86 15.58 -7.76
N ALA A 168 10.14 15.19 -6.52
CA ALA A 168 9.64 13.97 -5.88
C ALA A 168 9.48 14.21 -4.37
N ILE A 169 9.03 13.20 -3.63
CA ILE A 169 9.06 13.22 -2.16
C ILE A 169 10.52 13.37 -1.73
N SER A 170 10.84 14.49 -1.06
CA SER A 170 12.13 14.65 -0.39
C SER A 170 12.05 14.11 1.03
N LEU A 171 13.19 13.67 1.54
CA LEU A 171 13.34 13.21 2.90
C LEU A 171 13.84 14.32 3.82
N PHE A 172 14.68 15.23 3.32
CA PHE A 172 15.41 16.20 4.15
C PHE A 172 15.31 17.62 3.60
N CYS A 173 15.42 18.60 4.50
CA CYS A 173 15.59 20.00 4.14
C CYS A 173 16.98 20.22 3.51
N PRO A 174 17.10 20.94 2.38
CA PRO A 174 18.39 21.15 1.73
C PRO A 174 19.33 22.14 2.46
N ASP A 175 18.86 22.80 3.52
CA ASP A 175 19.63 23.74 4.35
C ASP A 175 19.98 23.07 5.69
N CYS A 176 19.00 22.88 6.59
CA CYS A 176 19.25 22.33 7.93
C CYS A 176 19.31 20.79 8.03
N GLY A 177 18.93 20.08 6.96
CA GLY A 177 18.92 18.61 6.94
C GLY A 177 17.82 17.93 7.74
N ALA A 178 16.91 18.67 8.35
CA ALA A 178 15.81 18.09 9.11
C ALA A 178 14.89 17.24 8.22
N PRO A 179 14.41 16.08 8.71
CA PRO A 179 13.39 15.30 8.01
C PRO A 179 12.12 16.11 7.74
N ASN A 180 11.53 15.94 6.56
CA ASN A 180 10.41 16.78 6.11
C ASN A 180 9.32 16.00 5.36
N ILE A 181 9.27 14.68 5.47
CA ILE A 181 8.25 13.87 4.79
C ILE A 181 6.83 14.23 5.26
N HIS A 182 6.70 14.70 6.50
CA HIS A 182 5.43 15.17 7.02
C HIS A 182 4.91 16.41 6.29
N LEU A 183 5.78 17.33 5.84
CA LEU A 183 5.39 18.51 5.05
C LEU A 183 4.85 18.11 3.68
N HIS A 184 5.49 17.13 3.03
CA HIS A 184 5.01 16.57 1.76
C HIS A 184 3.60 16.01 1.92
N PHE A 185 3.39 15.16 2.92
CA PHE A 185 2.09 14.54 3.11
C PHE A 185 1.02 15.53 3.56
N ALA A 186 1.36 16.50 4.41
CA ALA A 186 0.45 17.58 4.82
C ALA A 186 -0.04 18.40 3.61
N ARG A 187 0.86 18.71 2.67
CA ARG A 187 0.49 19.37 1.41
C ARG A 187 -0.47 18.53 0.57
N GLU A 188 -0.23 17.23 0.44
CA GLU A 188 -1.15 16.33 -0.28
C GLU A 188 -2.52 16.26 0.41
N ALA A 189 -2.56 16.20 1.76
CA ALA A 189 -3.81 16.23 2.52
C ALA A 189 -4.59 17.55 2.33
N MET A 190 -3.91 18.68 2.13
CA MET A 190 -4.56 19.95 1.76
C MET A 190 -5.21 19.88 0.37
N LEU A 191 -4.51 19.34 -0.64
CA LEU A 191 -5.06 19.19 -1.99
C LEU A 191 -6.26 18.23 -2.01
N VAL A 192 -6.19 17.14 -1.25
CA VAL A 192 -7.31 16.21 -1.04
C VAL A 192 -8.51 16.93 -0.43
N ARG A 193 -8.28 17.81 0.55
CA ARG A 193 -9.35 18.63 1.16
C ARG A 193 -10.01 19.54 0.14
N GLU A 194 -9.22 20.22 -0.69
CA GLU A 194 -9.75 21.07 -1.76
C GLU A 194 -10.61 20.26 -2.76
N GLN A 195 -10.18 19.04 -3.12
CA GLN A 195 -10.97 18.15 -3.97
C GLN A 195 -12.31 17.74 -3.33
N VAL A 196 -12.29 17.40 -2.04
CA VAL A 196 -13.51 17.06 -1.28
C VAL A 196 -14.46 18.27 -1.20
N GLU A 197 -13.92 19.47 -0.94
CA GLU A 197 -14.72 20.70 -0.91
C GLU A 197 -15.30 21.06 -2.28
N MET A 198 -14.53 20.87 -3.36
CA MET A 198 -15.02 21.05 -4.72
C MET A 198 -16.16 20.08 -5.04
N ALA A 199 -16.02 18.80 -4.69
CA ALA A 199 -17.07 17.81 -4.86
C ALA A 199 -18.34 18.17 -4.09
N GLY A 200 -18.21 18.65 -2.85
CA GLY A 200 -19.35 19.05 -2.00
C GLY A 200 -20.12 20.29 -2.49
N LYS A 201 -19.52 21.09 -3.39
CA LYS A 201 -20.18 22.26 -4.02
C LYS A 201 -21.00 21.90 -5.26
N LEU A 202 -20.88 20.67 -5.77
CA LEU A 202 -21.60 20.23 -6.97
C LEU A 202 -23.05 19.86 -6.63
N GLY A 203 -23.98 20.24 -7.52
CA GLY A 203 -25.41 19.91 -7.37
C GLY A 203 -25.73 18.46 -7.73
N ALA A 204 -26.97 18.03 -7.45
CA ALA A 204 -27.41 16.65 -7.69
C ALA A 204 -27.24 16.17 -9.15
N GLU A 205 -27.42 17.07 -10.13
CA GLU A 205 -27.23 16.80 -11.57
C GLU A 205 -25.77 16.48 -11.95
N GLN A 206 -24.81 16.76 -11.06
CA GLN A 206 -23.38 16.55 -11.26
C GLN A 206 -22.82 15.44 -10.34
N GLY A 207 -23.69 14.54 -9.86
CA GLY A 207 -23.32 13.48 -8.93
C GLY A 207 -22.19 12.57 -9.42
N GLU A 208 -22.11 12.27 -10.72
CA GLU A 208 -21.00 11.47 -11.28
C GLU A 208 -19.65 12.21 -11.17
N LEU A 209 -19.64 13.52 -11.46
CA LEU A 209 -18.42 14.33 -11.35
C LEU A 209 -17.98 14.43 -9.88
N ALA A 210 -18.93 14.64 -8.96
CA ALA A 210 -18.65 14.64 -7.52
C ALA A 210 -18.06 13.30 -7.07
N TYR A 211 -18.65 12.18 -7.51
CA TYR A 211 -18.14 10.85 -7.20
C TYR A 211 -16.72 10.62 -7.72
N ARG A 212 -16.42 11.03 -8.96
CA ARG A 212 -15.06 10.92 -9.54
C ARG A 212 -14.04 11.78 -8.80
N LEU A 213 -14.41 13.01 -8.40
CA LEU A 213 -13.55 13.87 -7.59
C LEU A 213 -13.24 13.23 -6.24
N LEU A 214 -14.22 12.64 -5.57
CA LEU A 214 -14.01 11.92 -4.31
C LEU A 214 -13.17 10.65 -4.51
N GLY A 215 -13.38 9.92 -5.61
CA GLY A 215 -12.57 8.76 -5.97
C GLY A 215 -11.10 9.12 -6.18
N ASN A 216 -10.83 10.21 -6.92
CA ASN A 216 -9.48 10.74 -7.13
C ASN A 216 -8.86 11.20 -5.80
N ALA A 217 -9.60 11.95 -4.99
CA ALA A 217 -9.13 12.39 -3.68
C ALA A 217 -8.73 11.21 -2.78
N HIS A 218 -9.53 10.12 -2.78
CA HIS A 218 -9.18 8.89 -2.07
C HIS A 218 -7.91 8.22 -2.63
N GLU A 219 -7.79 8.10 -3.96
CA GLU A 219 -6.61 7.52 -4.60
C GLU A 219 -5.33 8.36 -4.37
N ASP A 220 -5.45 9.68 -4.34
CA ASP A 220 -4.34 10.60 -4.06
C ASP A 220 -3.81 10.41 -2.64
N VAL A 221 -4.69 10.27 -1.63
CA VAL A 221 -4.27 9.94 -0.26
C VAL A 221 -3.45 8.64 -0.24
N LEU A 222 -3.97 7.56 -0.82
CA LEU A 222 -3.30 6.27 -0.79
C LEU A 222 -1.99 6.29 -1.58
N THR A 223 -1.96 6.96 -2.73
CA THR A 223 -0.77 7.05 -3.59
C THR A 223 0.33 7.85 -2.91
N ALA A 224 -0.01 9.00 -2.31
CA ALA A 224 0.93 9.79 -1.52
C ALA A 224 1.45 9.00 -0.31
N PHE A 225 0.57 8.25 0.36
CA PHE A 225 0.91 7.44 1.53
C PHE A 225 1.89 6.33 1.16
N GLU A 226 1.55 5.51 0.16
CA GLU A 226 2.41 4.44 -0.34
C GLU A 226 3.77 4.98 -0.83
N ALA A 227 3.76 6.07 -1.61
CA ALA A 227 4.98 6.68 -2.11
C ALA A 227 5.87 7.17 -0.96
N THR A 228 5.30 7.72 0.12
CA THR A 228 6.04 8.14 1.30
C THR A 228 6.70 6.96 2.00
N LEU A 229 5.93 5.90 2.31
CA LEU A 229 6.47 4.69 2.94
C LEU A 229 7.57 4.05 2.09
N LYS A 230 7.37 4.02 0.77
CA LYS A 230 8.34 3.47 -0.18
C LYS A 230 9.62 4.28 -0.23
N THR A 231 9.53 5.60 -0.29
CA THR A 231 10.71 6.48 -0.30
C THR A 231 11.53 6.31 0.98
N VAL A 232 10.88 6.29 2.15
CA VAL A 232 11.57 6.08 3.43
C VAL A 232 12.20 4.70 3.51
N TYR A 233 11.47 3.65 3.10
CA TYR A 233 12.00 2.29 3.11
C TYR A 233 13.24 2.15 2.21
N LEU A 234 13.17 2.67 0.98
CA LEU A 234 14.29 2.65 0.04
C LEU A 234 15.50 3.42 0.58
N TYR A 235 15.29 4.55 1.24
CA TYR A 235 16.37 5.26 1.93
C TYR A 235 16.98 4.43 3.06
N LYS A 236 16.18 3.79 3.90
CA LYS A 236 16.72 2.94 4.98
C LYS A 236 17.49 1.74 4.45
N LEU A 237 17.14 1.23 3.26
CA LEU A 237 17.95 0.22 2.59
C LEU A 237 19.36 0.72 2.24
N THR A 238 19.55 1.99 1.90
CA THR A 238 20.88 2.55 1.61
C THR A 238 21.74 2.71 2.86
N THR A 239 21.12 2.71 4.05
CA THR A 239 21.82 2.77 5.34
C THR A 239 22.25 1.40 5.87
N ARG A 240 21.98 0.32 5.12
CA ARG A 240 22.35 -1.04 5.51
C ARG A 240 23.86 -1.28 5.36
N PRO A 241 24.42 -2.23 6.14
CA PRO A 241 25.75 -2.75 5.90
C PRO A 241 25.89 -3.28 4.45
N ALA A 242 27.09 -3.14 3.87
CA ALA A 242 27.36 -3.52 2.48
C ALA A 242 27.25 -5.04 2.21
N ASP A 243 27.35 -5.86 3.25
CA ASP A 243 27.23 -7.32 3.22
C ASP A 243 25.79 -7.81 3.44
N ALA A 244 24.83 -6.89 3.61
CA ALA A 244 23.44 -7.26 3.86
C ALA A 244 22.83 -7.95 2.61
N PRO A 245 21.98 -8.97 2.79
CA PRO A 245 21.42 -9.75 1.68
C PRO A 245 20.56 -8.90 0.74
N GLU A 246 20.55 -9.26 -0.54
CA GLU A 246 19.76 -8.58 -1.56
C GLU A 246 18.28 -8.57 -1.22
N VAL A 247 17.64 -7.42 -1.38
CA VAL A 247 16.25 -7.21 -0.99
C VAL A 247 15.33 -7.38 -2.19
N LYS A 248 14.31 -8.22 -2.02
CA LYS A 248 13.25 -8.38 -3.02
C LYS A 248 12.58 -7.04 -3.33
N PRO A 249 12.25 -6.75 -4.61
CA PRO A 249 11.54 -5.54 -5.00
C PRO A 249 10.33 -5.26 -4.10
N VAL A 250 10.13 -3.99 -3.75
CA VAL A 250 9.05 -3.55 -2.86
C VAL A 250 7.67 -3.87 -3.46
N GLY A 251 7.50 -3.69 -4.76
CA GLY A 251 6.20 -3.80 -5.43
C GLY A 251 5.15 -2.93 -4.76
N ASN A 252 3.97 -3.49 -4.50
CA ASN A 252 2.85 -2.88 -3.79
C ASN A 252 2.80 -3.24 -2.28
N ALA A 253 3.95 -3.51 -1.66
CA ALA A 253 3.98 -3.98 -0.27
C ALA A 253 3.34 -3.01 0.74
N PHE A 254 3.30 -1.71 0.43
CA PHE A 254 2.74 -0.69 1.31
C PHE A 254 1.25 -0.40 1.09
N GLN A 255 0.62 -1.10 0.13
CA GLN A 255 -0.85 -1.19 0.01
C GLN A 255 -1.41 -2.35 0.84
N ASN A 256 -0.65 -2.87 1.81
CA ASN A 256 -1.09 -3.91 2.71
C ASN A 256 -0.33 -3.73 4.03
N ILE A 257 -1.08 -3.53 5.12
CA ILE A 257 -0.52 -3.22 6.44
C ILE A 257 0.47 -4.29 6.90
N GLU A 258 0.10 -5.57 6.82
CA GLU A 258 0.94 -6.67 7.30
C GLU A 258 2.21 -6.86 6.45
N ARG A 259 2.11 -6.68 5.13
CA ARG A 259 3.30 -6.67 4.27
C ARG A 259 4.18 -5.46 4.57
N GLY A 260 3.60 -4.29 4.82
CA GLY A 260 4.31 -3.08 5.25
C GLY A 260 5.06 -3.28 6.57
N ARG A 261 4.39 -3.82 7.60
CA ARG A 261 5.00 -4.18 8.89
C ARG A 261 6.19 -5.09 8.71
N LYS A 262 6.02 -6.18 7.95
CA LYS A 262 7.11 -7.14 7.68
C LYS A 262 8.31 -6.50 7.00
N ARG A 263 8.11 -5.50 6.14
CA ARG A 263 9.20 -4.75 5.50
C ARG A 263 9.95 -3.91 6.52
N PHE A 264 9.27 -3.09 7.31
CA PHE A 264 9.93 -2.20 8.28
C PHE A 264 10.49 -2.93 9.52
N ALA A 265 9.98 -4.13 9.82
CA ALA A 265 10.47 -4.97 10.92
C ALA A 265 11.97 -5.30 10.80
N GLU A 266 12.55 -5.32 9.60
CA GLU A 266 13.99 -5.52 9.41
C GLU A 266 14.84 -4.38 10.00
N PHE A 267 14.24 -3.21 10.21
CA PHE A 267 14.85 -2.05 10.87
C PHE A 267 14.38 -1.89 12.32
N GLY A 268 13.68 -2.87 12.89
CA GLY A 268 13.14 -2.81 14.24
C GLY A 268 12.06 -1.73 14.43
N PHE A 269 11.30 -1.42 13.38
CA PHE A 269 10.31 -0.35 13.40
C PHE A 269 8.95 -0.83 12.89
N ASP A 270 7.86 -0.43 13.56
CA ASP A 270 6.48 -0.61 13.05
C ASP A 270 5.92 0.76 12.63
N PRO A 271 5.75 1.04 11.32
CA PRO A 271 5.22 2.31 10.86
C PRO A 271 3.79 2.58 11.37
N PHE A 272 3.02 1.54 11.68
CA PHE A 272 1.64 1.67 12.15
C PHE A 272 1.53 1.62 13.68
N GLY A 273 2.65 1.59 14.41
CA GLY A 273 2.68 1.42 15.87
C GLY A 273 2.06 2.57 16.67
N SER A 274 1.90 3.75 16.04
CA SER A 274 1.24 4.92 16.64
C SER A 274 -0.29 4.90 16.52
N LEU A 275 -0.87 3.99 15.73
CA LEU A 275 -2.30 3.96 15.45
C LEU A 275 -3.08 3.19 16.52
N SER A 276 -4.25 3.70 16.89
CA SER A 276 -5.23 2.95 17.68
C SER A 276 -5.82 1.80 16.85
N VAL A 277 -6.49 0.85 17.52
CA VAL A 277 -7.20 -0.25 16.85
C VAL A 277 -8.23 0.27 15.86
N ASP A 278 -8.97 1.32 16.24
CA ASP A 278 -9.97 1.96 15.38
C ASP A 278 -9.33 2.65 14.17
N ALA A 279 -8.25 3.41 14.37
CA ALA A 279 -7.50 4.03 13.28
C ALA A 279 -6.98 2.98 12.29
N LEU A 280 -6.46 1.87 12.82
CA LEU A 280 -5.94 0.78 12.00
C LEU A 280 -7.06 0.10 11.20
N ALA A 281 -8.26 -0.04 11.77
CA ALA A 281 -9.42 -0.57 11.07
C ALA A 281 -9.86 0.36 9.91
N VAL A 282 -9.92 1.67 10.14
CA VAL A 282 -10.22 2.66 9.09
C VAL A 282 -9.17 2.63 7.99
N LEU A 283 -7.88 2.59 8.34
CA LEU A 283 -6.77 2.50 7.38
C LEU A 283 -6.89 1.24 6.53
N THR A 284 -7.14 0.09 7.17
CA THR A 284 -7.30 -1.21 6.48
C THR A 284 -8.44 -1.14 5.46
N LEU A 285 -9.60 -0.63 5.87
CA LEU A 285 -10.77 -0.54 5.00
C LEU A 285 -10.50 0.35 3.78
N ASN A 286 -9.91 1.52 3.95
CA ASN A 286 -9.64 2.45 2.85
C ASN A 286 -8.58 1.93 1.87
N ILE A 287 -7.57 1.22 2.36
CA ILE A 287 -6.61 0.51 1.49
C ILE A 287 -7.36 -0.50 0.59
N GLN A 288 -8.33 -1.25 1.13
CA GLN A 288 -9.15 -2.19 0.34
C GLN A 288 -10.11 -1.48 -0.62
N LYS A 289 -10.71 -0.34 -0.22
CA LYS A 289 -11.61 0.45 -1.06
C LYS A 289 -10.97 0.84 -2.40
N ARG A 290 -9.65 1.05 -2.45
CA ARG A 290 -8.94 1.41 -3.69
C ARG A 290 -9.09 0.37 -4.79
N HIS A 291 -9.11 -0.93 -4.48
CA HIS A 291 -9.30 -1.96 -5.52
C HIS A 291 -10.64 -1.75 -6.23
N VAL A 292 -11.68 -1.44 -5.47
CA VAL A 292 -13.01 -1.18 -6.01
C VAL A 292 -13.08 0.14 -6.77
N ILE A 293 -12.58 1.23 -6.19
CA ILE A 293 -12.65 2.57 -6.78
C ILE A 293 -11.79 2.65 -8.06
N GLY A 294 -10.54 2.16 -8.00
CA GLY A 294 -9.56 2.31 -9.08
C GLY A 294 -9.64 1.27 -10.19
N HIS A 295 -10.19 0.07 -9.92
CA HIS A 295 -10.19 -1.03 -10.90
C HIS A 295 -11.58 -1.60 -11.23
N ASN A 296 -12.58 -1.44 -10.35
CA ASN A 296 -13.93 -1.96 -10.59
C ASN A 296 -14.96 -0.85 -10.83
N LEU A 297 -14.54 0.34 -11.27
CA LEU A 297 -15.41 1.50 -11.51
C LEU A 297 -16.30 1.86 -10.30
N GLY A 298 -15.80 1.62 -9.09
CA GLY A 298 -16.54 1.84 -7.86
C GLY A 298 -17.57 0.75 -7.53
N ILE A 299 -17.64 -0.36 -8.29
CA ILE A 299 -18.56 -1.47 -8.03
C ILE A 299 -17.95 -2.48 -7.07
N ALA A 300 -18.63 -2.73 -5.95
CA ALA A 300 -18.19 -3.68 -4.93
C ALA A 300 -18.10 -5.10 -5.49
N ASP A 301 -16.94 -5.74 -5.32
CA ASP A 301 -16.70 -7.15 -5.66
C ASP A 301 -16.78 -8.06 -4.43
N ALA A 302 -16.65 -9.37 -4.65
CA ALA A 302 -16.76 -10.36 -3.58
C ALA A 302 -15.74 -10.10 -2.47
N MET A 303 -14.49 -9.80 -2.84
CA MET A 303 -13.39 -9.54 -1.92
C MET A 303 -13.65 -8.30 -1.06
N PHE A 304 -14.18 -7.21 -1.65
CA PHE A 304 -14.48 -6.00 -0.91
C PHE A 304 -15.68 -6.18 0.04
N THR A 305 -16.72 -6.92 -0.37
CA THR A 305 -17.84 -7.27 0.53
C THR A 305 -17.42 -8.15 1.71
N GLU A 306 -16.31 -8.88 1.57
CA GLU A 306 -15.69 -9.59 2.69
C GLU A 306 -15.07 -8.66 3.74
N HIS A 307 -14.76 -7.42 3.39
CA HIS A 307 -14.08 -6.46 4.28
C HIS A 307 -14.95 -5.28 4.73
N ALA A 308 -16.02 -4.94 4.00
CA ALA A 308 -16.91 -3.83 4.30
C ALA A 308 -18.33 -4.34 4.68
N ALA A 309 -18.78 -4.05 5.91
CA ALA A 309 -20.03 -4.56 6.46
C ALA A 309 -21.27 -4.12 5.67
N ASP A 310 -21.27 -2.87 5.18
CA ASP A 310 -22.40 -2.29 4.45
C ASP A 310 -22.30 -2.45 2.92
N ALA A 311 -21.21 -3.04 2.42
CA ALA A 311 -21.01 -3.22 0.98
C ALA A 311 -21.85 -4.40 0.45
N ARG A 312 -22.49 -4.19 -0.70
CA ARG A 312 -23.28 -5.21 -1.39
C ARG A 312 -22.67 -5.49 -2.74
N LEU A 313 -22.51 -6.78 -3.06
CA LEU A 313 -21.89 -7.23 -4.30
C LEU A 313 -22.64 -6.65 -5.52
N GLY A 314 -21.92 -6.01 -6.43
CA GLY A 314 -22.47 -5.42 -7.64
C GLY A 314 -23.10 -4.03 -7.46
N GLU A 315 -23.10 -3.46 -6.24
CA GLU A 315 -23.53 -2.08 -6.00
C GLU A 315 -22.33 -1.11 -5.99
N THR A 316 -22.60 0.17 -6.30
CA THR A 316 -21.60 1.23 -6.19
C THR A 316 -21.26 1.48 -4.72
N VAL A 317 -19.96 1.49 -4.40
CA VAL A 317 -19.47 1.82 -3.06
C VAL A 317 -19.67 3.31 -2.79
N PRO A 318 -20.36 3.70 -1.70
CA PRO A 318 -20.53 5.10 -1.39
C PRO A 318 -19.19 5.73 -1.00
N LEU A 319 -18.93 6.93 -1.52
CA LEU A 319 -17.80 7.76 -1.14
C LEU A 319 -18.30 8.98 -0.37
N VAL A 320 -17.84 9.12 0.86
CA VAL A 320 -18.16 10.23 1.76
C VAL A 320 -16.89 11.06 1.94
N GLY A 321 -16.99 12.37 1.71
CA GLY A 321 -15.84 13.28 1.83
C GLY A 321 -15.20 13.26 3.21
N GLU A 322 -16.01 13.16 4.27
CA GLU A 322 -15.53 13.10 5.65
C GLU A 322 -14.70 11.85 5.93
N ASP A 323 -15.08 10.69 5.36
CA ASP A 323 -14.30 9.45 5.47
C ASP A 323 -12.94 9.58 4.79
N ILE A 324 -12.87 10.25 3.64
CA ILE A 324 -11.62 10.49 2.90
C ILE A 324 -10.70 11.42 3.69
N LEU A 325 -11.25 12.45 4.32
CA LEU A 325 -10.49 13.36 5.18
C LEU A 325 -9.96 12.63 6.42
N GLN A 326 -10.78 11.79 7.06
CA GLN A 326 -10.33 10.96 8.18
C GLN A 326 -9.24 9.98 7.76
N PHE A 327 -9.36 9.38 6.57
CA PHE A 327 -8.32 8.52 6.00
C PHE A 327 -7.00 9.29 5.80
N ALA A 328 -7.05 10.51 5.26
CA ALA A 328 -5.89 11.38 5.14
C ALA A 328 -5.26 11.71 6.51
N ASP A 329 -6.07 12.03 7.52
CA ASP A 329 -5.59 12.33 8.87
C ASP A 329 -4.89 11.12 9.52
N ILE A 330 -5.42 9.91 9.36
CA ILE A 330 -4.80 8.67 9.87
C ILE A 330 -3.48 8.35 9.15
N CYS A 331 -3.44 8.54 7.83
CA CYS A 331 -2.20 8.42 7.07
C CYS A 331 -1.16 9.45 7.53
N LYS A 332 -1.59 10.68 7.84
CA LYS A 332 -0.71 11.72 8.40
C LYS A 332 -0.13 11.29 9.74
N MET A 333 -0.93 10.72 10.65
CA MET A 333 -0.43 10.20 11.95
C MET A 333 0.68 9.15 11.76
N THR A 334 0.52 8.29 10.75
CA THR A 334 1.55 7.30 10.40
C THR A 334 2.79 7.96 9.81
N VAL A 335 2.63 8.94 8.90
CA VAL A 335 3.75 9.67 8.31
C VAL A 335 4.51 10.48 9.37
N ASP A 336 3.83 11.15 10.29
CA ASP A 336 4.45 11.89 11.39
C ASP A 336 5.26 10.94 12.30
N HIS A 337 4.77 9.72 12.54
CA HIS A 337 5.49 8.69 13.29
C HIS A 337 6.78 8.24 12.59
N ILE A 338 6.71 8.03 11.26
CA ILE A 338 7.87 7.70 10.43
C ILE A 338 8.85 8.88 10.36
N ASP A 339 8.36 10.10 10.25
CA ASP A 339 9.17 11.33 10.21
C ASP A 339 9.94 11.50 11.53
N ALA A 340 9.28 11.29 12.66
CA ALA A 340 9.94 11.27 13.96
C ALA A 340 11.00 10.17 14.05
N TRP A 341 10.76 8.99 13.47
CA TRP A 341 11.76 7.92 13.41
C TRP A 341 12.99 8.30 12.58
N LEU A 342 12.82 9.04 11.47
CA LEU A 342 13.95 9.61 10.73
C LEU A 342 14.73 10.63 11.56
N ALA A 343 14.05 11.35 12.46
CA ALA A 343 14.64 12.33 13.36
C ALA A 343 15.01 11.74 14.75
N SER A 344 15.32 10.45 14.83
CA SER A 344 15.73 9.79 16.08
C SER A 344 14.73 9.94 17.24
N GLY A 345 13.44 9.99 16.92
CA GLY A 345 12.32 10.10 17.86
C GLY A 345 11.81 11.53 18.09
N ALA A 346 12.47 12.56 17.56
CA ALA A 346 12.01 13.94 17.71
C ALA A 346 10.81 14.22 16.79
N LEU A 347 9.66 14.57 17.38
CA LEU A 347 8.42 14.86 16.65
C LEU A 347 8.55 16.11 15.75
N PRO A 348 7.84 16.14 14.61
CA PRO A 348 7.81 17.33 13.76
C PRO A 348 7.18 18.53 14.50
N PRO A 349 7.56 19.77 14.14
CA PRO A 349 6.94 20.99 14.63
C PRO A 349 5.40 20.94 14.52
N SER A 350 4.72 21.13 15.66
CA SER A 350 3.27 21.29 15.67
C SER A 350 2.93 22.73 15.27
N ARG A 351 2.69 22.99 13.99
CA ARG A 351 2.07 24.23 13.52
C ARG A 351 0.63 23.93 13.14
N ASP A 352 -0.31 24.58 13.82
CA ASP A 352 -1.74 24.56 13.56
C ASP A 352 -2.30 23.18 13.18
N VAL A 353 -2.16 22.20 14.07
CA VAL A 353 -2.88 20.94 13.94
C VAL A 353 -4.34 21.23 14.30
N PRO A 354 -5.30 21.19 13.34
CA PRO A 354 -6.70 21.29 13.69
C PRO A 354 -7.04 20.20 14.70
N PRO A 355 -7.97 20.46 15.65
CA PRO A 355 -8.29 19.50 16.71
C PRO A 355 -8.63 18.14 16.09
N VAL A 356 -7.98 17.08 16.61
CA VAL A 356 -8.18 15.70 16.16
C VAL A 356 -9.65 15.37 16.29
N LYS A 357 -10.34 15.21 15.15
CA LYS A 357 -11.73 14.75 15.15
C LYS A 357 -11.78 13.32 15.71
N PRO A 358 -12.84 12.95 16.44
CA PRO A 358 -13.01 11.58 16.88
C PRO A 358 -12.90 10.62 15.68
N ILE A 359 -12.08 9.58 15.81
CA ILE A 359 -12.04 8.52 14.82
C ILE A 359 -13.34 7.74 14.92
N ILE A 360 -14.06 7.68 13.81
CA ILE A 360 -15.26 6.89 13.65
C ILE A 360 -14.80 5.59 12.99
N ALA A 361 -14.66 4.54 13.80
CA ALA A 361 -14.31 3.23 13.28
C ALA A 361 -15.37 2.75 12.27
N PRO A 362 -14.99 1.96 11.26
CA PRO A 362 -15.98 1.29 10.43
C PRO A 362 -16.90 0.45 11.33
N PRO A 363 -18.19 0.30 10.99
CA PRO A 363 -19.04 -0.62 11.72
C PRO A 363 -18.37 -1.98 11.77
N ALA A 364 -18.20 -2.51 12.98
CA ALA A 364 -17.57 -3.80 13.19
C ALA A 364 -18.35 -4.83 12.38
N LYS A 365 -17.67 -5.48 11.43
CA LYS A 365 -18.27 -6.57 10.69
C LYS A 365 -18.63 -7.64 11.71
N GLU A 366 -19.93 -7.93 11.88
CA GLU A 366 -20.33 -9.20 12.49
C GLU A 366 -19.54 -10.28 11.74
N PRO A 367 -18.71 -11.09 12.42
CA PRO A 367 -17.83 -12.04 11.75
C PRO A 367 -18.65 -12.79 10.73
N ALA A 368 -18.20 -12.81 9.46
CA ALA A 368 -18.96 -13.31 8.33
C ALA A 368 -19.66 -14.61 8.73
N THR A 369 -20.95 -14.53 9.05
CA THR A 369 -21.66 -15.69 9.57
C THR A 369 -21.72 -16.65 8.42
N LEU A 370 -20.98 -17.75 8.50
CA LEU A 370 -20.98 -18.82 7.51
C LEU A 370 -22.44 -19.08 7.10
N ARG A 371 -22.77 -18.94 5.82
CA ARG A 371 -24.11 -19.24 5.31
C ARG A 371 -24.05 -20.59 4.60
N VAL A 372 -24.77 -21.56 5.13
CA VAL A 372 -24.91 -22.89 4.55
C VAL A 372 -26.37 -23.07 4.13
N GLY A 373 -26.61 -23.15 2.82
CA GLY A 373 -27.97 -23.29 2.28
C GLY A 373 -28.91 -22.17 2.74
N LYS A 374 -30.07 -22.56 3.28
CA LYS A 374 -31.09 -21.65 3.81
C LYS A 374 -31.16 -21.64 5.35
N LEU A 375 -30.16 -22.21 6.02
CA LEU A 375 -30.14 -22.33 7.47
C LEU A 375 -30.06 -20.95 8.15
N GLY A 376 -30.81 -20.78 9.25
CA GLY A 376 -30.68 -19.64 10.13
C GLY A 376 -29.32 -19.54 10.82
N LYS A 377 -28.96 -18.33 11.32
CA LYS A 377 -27.68 -18.06 12.01
C LYS A 377 -27.42 -19.01 13.18
N LEU A 378 -28.46 -19.31 13.99
CA LEU A 378 -28.34 -20.20 15.13
C LEU A 378 -28.14 -21.68 14.71
N ALA A 379 -28.81 -22.13 13.65
CA ALA A 379 -28.64 -23.47 13.10
C ALA A 379 -27.19 -23.71 12.63
N VAL A 380 -26.59 -22.75 11.92
CA VAL A 380 -25.17 -22.81 11.53
C VAL A 380 -24.25 -22.90 12.76
N ARG A 381 -24.49 -22.07 13.78
CA ARG A 381 -23.69 -22.10 15.02
C ARG A 381 -23.78 -23.45 15.73
N ILE A 382 -24.97 -24.03 15.82
CA ILE A 382 -25.17 -25.36 16.41
C ILE A 382 -24.41 -26.40 15.59
N ALA A 383 -24.49 -26.37 14.26
CA ALA A 383 -23.80 -27.34 13.42
C ALA A 383 -22.27 -27.27 13.54
N LEU A 384 -21.69 -26.06 13.57
CA LEU A 384 -20.26 -25.87 13.81
C LEU A 384 -19.85 -26.39 15.19
N TRP A 385 -20.60 -26.05 16.24
CA TRP A 385 -20.35 -26.55 17.59
C TRP A 385 -20.38 -28.08 17.67
N VAL A 386 -21.30 -28.73 16.96
CA VAL A 386 -21.36 -30.19 16.86
C VAL A 386 -20.14 -30.76 16.13
N ALA A 387 -19.74 -30.14 15.02
CA ALA A 387 -18.59 -30.59 14.24
C ALA A 387 -17.28 -30.48 15.04
N GLU A 388 -17.06 -29.35 15.74
CA GLU A 388 -15.85 -29.10 16.52
C GLU A 388 -15.66 -30.08 17.69
N ARG A 389 -16.75 -30.46 18.36
CA ARG A 389 -16.69 -31.33 19.55
C ARG A 389 -16.66 -32.82 19.25
N SER A 390 -17.02 -33.24 18.03
CA SER A 390 -17.07 -34.67 17.72
C SER A 390 -15.65 -35.22 17.65
N GLU A 391 -15.38 -36.29 18.41
CA GLU A 391 -14.08 -36.97 18.42
C GLU A 391 -13.93 -37.93 17.24
N LYS A 392 -15.04 -38.45 16.72
CA LYS A 392 -15.05 -39.52 15.71
C LYS A 392 -15.71 -39.13 14.40
N GLY A 393 -16.41 -37.99 14.30
CA GLY A 393 -17.15 -37.63 13.08
C GLY A 393 -18.24 -38.67 12.75
N LEU A 394 -18.85 -39.24 13.79
CA LEU A 394 -19.85 -40.30 13.73
C LEU A 394 -21.13 -39.83 14.45
N GLY A 395 -22.27 -40.48 14.17
CA GLY A 395 -23.60 -40.06 14.62
C GLY A 395 -23.82 -40.09 16.13
N ASP A 396 -23.27 -39.08 16.81
CA ASP A 396 -23.32 -38.91 18.26
C ASP A 396 -24.71 -38.43 18.72
N PHE A 397 -25.05 -38.79 19.96
CA PHE A 397 -26.23 -38.28 20.63
C PHE A 397 -25.93 -36.91 21.24
N ILE A 398 -26.85 -35.95 21.07
CA ILE A 398 -26.77 -34.64 21.72
C ILE A 398 -27.85 -34.57 22.79
N ALA A 399 -27.44 -34.46 24.04
CA ALA A 399 -28.36 -34.21 25.15
C ALA A 399 -28.90 -32.78 25.07
N GLU A 400 -30.18 -32.60 25.41
CA GLU A 400 -30.83 -31.28 25.44
C GLU A 400 -30.09 -30.35 26.40
N GLU A 401 -29.68 -30.88 27.55
CA GLU A 401 -28.99 -30.14 28.59
C GLU A 401 -27.61 -29.63 28.14
N GLU A 402 -26.91 -30.39 27.29
CA GLU A 402 -25.64 -29.97 26.68
C GLU A 402 -25.85 -28.82 25.69
N LEU A 403 -26.91 -28.91 24.87
CA LEU A 403 -27.23 -27.89 23.88
C LEU A 403 -27.65 -26.57 24.57
N THR A 404 -28.53 -26.63 25.57
CA THR A 404 -28.94 -25.45 26.34
C THR A 404 -27.75 -24.82 27.08
N LYS A 405 -26.82 -25.63 27.61
CA LYS A 405 -25.61 -25.13 28.27
C LYS A 405 -24.64 -24.46 27.29
N ALA A 406 -24.53 -24.97 26.07
CA ALA A 406 -23.66 -24.40 25.04
C ALA A 406 -24.18 -23.09 24.45
N PHE A 407 -25.50 -22.85 24.52
CA PHE A 407 -26.16 -21.68 23.96
C PHE A 407 -27.05 -20.99 25.00
N PRO A 408 -26.48 -20.43 26.10
CA PRO A 408 -27.25 -19.85 27.20
C PRO A 408 -28.04 -18.59 26.79
N ASP A 409 -27.59 -17.91 25.73
CA ASP A 409 -28.22 -16.68 25.22
C ASP A 409 -29.41 -16.95 24.27
N SER A 410 -29.77 -18.21 24.04
CA SER A 410 -30.86 -18.61 23.14
C SER A 410 -32.00 -19.25 23.92
N SER A 411 -33.22 -18.84 23.61
CA SER A 411 -34.42 -19.44 24.20
C SER A 411 -34.62 -20.88 23.72
N MET A 412 -35.38 -21.65 24.51
CA MET A 412 -35.73 -23.04 24.15
C MET A 412 -36.47 -23.15 22.82
N ASP A 413 -37.27 -22.15 22.45
CA ASP A 413 -37.97 -22.14 21.17
C ASP A 413 -37.04 -21.84 19.99
N GLU A 414 -36.08 -20.93 20.15
CA GLU A 414 -35.06 -20.65 19.12
C GLU A 414 -34.16 -21.87 18.88
N LEU A 415 -33.73 -22.54 19.95
CA LEU A 415 -32.97 -23.79 19.85
C LEU A 415 -33.76 -24.90 19.17
N ALA A 416 -35.04 -25.08 19.54
CA ALA A 416 -35.91 -26.08 18.91
C ALA A 416 -36.13 -25.80 17.42
N PHE A 417 -36.28 -24.52 17.03
CA PHE A 417 -36.42 -24.12 15.63
C PHE A 417 -35.14 -24.40 14.84
N ALA A 418 -33.98 -23.98 15.36
CA ALA A 418 -32.69 -24.21 14.72
C ALA A 418 -32.37 -25.72 14.55
N VAL A 419 -32.69 -26.55 15.54
CA VAL A 419 -32.59 -28.01 15.44
C VAL A 419 -33.52 -28.57 14.36
N ALA A 420 -34.74 -28.02 14.25
CA ALA A 420 -35.68 -28.44 13.21
C ALA A 420 -35.20 -28.05 11.80
N GLU A 421 -34.56 -26.88 11.63
CA GLU A 421 -33.92 -26.48 10.37
C GLU A 421 -32.83 -27.49 9.97
N LEU A 422 -31.91 -27.77 10.88
CA LEU A 422 -30.83 -28.73 10.64
C LEU A 422 -31.36 -30.14 10.34
N ALA A 423 -32.43 -30.56 11.02
CA ALA A 423 -33.06 -31.84 10.76
C ALA A 423 -33.78 -31.88 9.39
N LYS A 424 -34.38 -30.76 8.98
CA LYS A 424 -35.07 -30.64 7.69
C LYS A 424 -34.11 -30.77 6.51
N ASP A 425 -32.90 -30.23 6.66
CA ASP A 425 -31.84 -30.28 5.65
C ASP A 425 -30.96 -31.55 5.77
N GLY A 426 -31.33 -32.49 6.65
CA GLY A 426 -30.70 -33.81 6.77
C GLY A 426 -29.44 -33.86 7.63
N TYR A 427 -29.03 -32.74 8.25
CA TYR A 427 -27.85 -32.67 9.11
C TYR A 427 -28.05 -33.34 10.47
N LEU A 428 -29.29 -33.35 10.97
CA LEU A 428 -29.66 -34.01 12.23
C LEU A 428 -30.81 -34.99 12.01
N ARG A 429 -30.86 -36.05 12.82
CA ARG A 429 -32.00 -36.96 12.94
C ARG A 429 -32.67 -36.74 14.28
N THR A 430 -33.96 -36.41 14.24
CA THR A 430 -34.75 -36.17 15.45
C THR A 430 -35.76 -37.27 15.70
N SER A 431 -35.94 -37.69 16.95
CA SER A 431 -37.02 -38.61 17.36
C SER A 431 -37.91 -38.00 18.42
N ALA A 432 -39.22 -38.17 18.27
CA ALA A 432 -40.22 -37.61 19.16
C ALA A 432 -40.05 -38.15 20.60
N VAL A 433 -40.14 -37.27 21.59
CA VAL A 433 -40.21 -37.63 23.00
C VAL A 433 -41.43 -36.95 23.59
N ILE A 434 -42.27 -37.74 24.28
CA ILE A 434 -43.46 -37.23 24.94
C ILE A 434 -43.02 -36.16 25.97
N SER A 435 -43.62 -34.97 25.88
CA SER A 435 -43.44 -33.82 26.79
C SER A 435 -42.12 -33.02 26.69
N LYS A 436 -41.30 -33.18 25.65
CA LYS A 436 -40.10 -32.33 25.43
C LYS A 436 -40.22 -31.47 24.17
N ARG A 437 -39.76 -30.21 24.24
CA ARG A 437 -39.77 -29.26 23.12
C ARG A 437 -38.64 -29.53 22.12
N ILE A 438 -37.45 -29.86 22.64
CA ILE A 438 -36.33 -30.32 21.82
C ILE A 438 -36.41 -31.84 21.71
N LEU A 439 -36.47 -32.33 20.47
CA LEU A 439 -36.53 -33.75 20.17
C LEU A 439 -35.18 -34.42 20.45
N ARG A 440 -35.15 -35.75 20.65
CA ARG A 440 -33.88 -36.48 20.77
C ARG A 440 -33.08 -36.32 19.49
N ILE A 441 -31.87 -35.77 19.60
CA ILE A 441 -31.01 -35.40 18.48
C ILE A 441 -29.93 -36.46 18.28
N ARG A 442 -29.79 -36.94 17.04
CA ARG A 442 -28.60 -37.66 16.58
C ARG A 442 -27.98 -36.95 15.40
N VAL A 443 -26.66 -36.87 15.37
CA VAL A 443 -25.92 -36.24 14.28
C VAL A 443 -25.94 -37.15 13.04
N ALA A 444 -26.14 -36.57 11.86
CA ALA A 444 -26.02 -37.26 10.60
C ALA A 444 -24.64 -37.01 9.96
N ALA A 445 -24.19 -37.89 9.07
CA ALA A 445 -22.88 -37.77 8.44
C ALA A 445 -22.77 -36.51 7.56
N GLU A 446 -23.90 -36.12 6.96
CA GLU A 446 -24.08 -34.94 6.12
C GLU A 446 -23.66 -33.64 6.82
N LEU A 447 -23.83 -33.58 8.16
CA LEU A 447 -23.35 -32.44 8.96
C LEU A 447 -21.83 -32.33 8.85
N PHE A 448 -21.11 -33.41 9.10
CA PHE A 448 -19.64 -33.39 9.02
C PHE A 448 -19.14 -33.13 7.61
N ILE A 449 -19.76 -33.76 6.59
CA ILE A 449 -19.41 -33.52 5.18
C ILE A 449 -19.51 -32.03 4.82
N THR A 450 -20.50 -31.32 5.38
CA THR A 450 -20.75 -29.92 5.05
C THR A 450 -19.96 -28.94 5.93
N PHE A 451 -19.81 -29.23 7.23
CA PHE A 451 -19.29 -28.27 8.20
C PHE A 451 -17.81 -28.51 8.57
N ASP A 452 -17.23 -29.69 8.32
CA ASP A 452 -15.83 -29.98 8.63
C ASP A 452 -14.81 -29.06 7.92
N PRO A 453 -15.00 -28.65 6.65
CA PRO A 453 -14.12 -27.68 6.00
C PRO A 453 -14.03 -26.35 6.77
N HIS A 454 -15.10 -26.01 7.50
CA HIS A 454 -15.23 -24.78 8.26
C HIS A 454 -14.84 -24.95 9.74
N ALA A 455 -15.08 -26.13 10.32
CA ALA A 455 -14.87 -26.40 11.75
C ALA A 455 -13.42 -26.86 12.06
N ILE A 456 -12.88 -27.81 11.29
CA ILE A 456 -11.62 -28.50 11.62
C ILE A 456 -10.62 -28.58 10.45
N LYS A 457 -10.88 -27.86 9.36
CA LYS A 457 -10.02 -27.74 8.16
C LYS A 457 -9.74 -29.07 7.45
N THR A 458 -10.56 -30.10 7.66
CA THR A 458 -10.58 -31.32 6.83
C THR A 458 -11.69 -31.20 5.80
N ASP A 459 -11.52 -31.80 4.63
CA ASP A 459 -12.52 -31.76 3.57
C ASP A 459 -12.97 -33.19 3.20
N PRO A 460 -14.11 -33.66 3.75
CA PRO A 460 -14.63 -34.99 3.46
C PRO A 460 -14.96 -35.21 1.97
N ALA A 461 -15.28 -34.16 1.21
CA ALA A 461 -15.56 -34.27 -0.22
C ALA A 461 -14.27 -34.49 -1.03
N SER A 462 -13.15 -33.94 -0.59
CA SER A 462 -11.83 -34.27 -1.16
C SER A 462 -11.32 -35.62 -0.68
N ASP A 463 -11.45 -35.92 0.61
CA ASP A 463 -10.93 -37.13 1.25
C ASP A 463 -11.60 -38.41 0.72
N VAL A 464 -12.90 -38.35 0.38
CA VAL A 464 -13.63 -39.52 -0.12
C VAL A 464 -13.06 -40.05 -1.44
N VAL A 465 -12.47 -39.20 -2.28
CA VAL A 465 -11.83 -39.62 -3.55
C VAL A 465 -10.69 -40.59 -3.29
N THR A 466 -9.86 -40.31 -2.27
CA THR A 466 -8.78 -41.21 -1.87
C THR A 466 -9.31 -42.54 -1.35
N LEU A 467 -10.41 -42.52 -0.58
CA LEU A 467 -11.04 -43.76 -0.10
C LEU A 467 -11.61 -44.61 -1.24
N VAL A 468 -12.22 -43.98 -2.24
CA VAL A 468 -12.73 -44.67 -3.43
C VAL A 468 -11.61 -45.38 -4.18
N ASP A 469 -10.48 -44.70 -4.42
CA ASP A 469 -9.35 -45.32 -5.12
C ASP A 469 -8.81 -46.55 -4.37
N LEU A 470 -8.69 -46.44 -3.04
CA LEU A 470 -8.29 -47.55 -2.17
C LEU A 470 -9.33 -48.69 -2.12
N ALA A 471 -10.62 -48.38 -2.24
CA ALA A 471 -11.68 -49.38 -2.26
C ALA A 471 -11.74 -50.12 -3.60
N LEU A 472 -11.61 -49.41 -4.72
CA LEU A 472 -11.64 -50.01 -6.07
C LEU A 472 -10.45 -50.93 -6.36
N ALA A 473 -9.30 -50.68 -5.71
CA ALA A 473 -8.11 -51.52 -5.79
C ALA A 473 -8.26 -52.89 -5.07
N ARG A 474 -9.31 -53.08 -4.27
CA ARG A 474 -9.54 -54.31 -3.49
C ARG A 474 -10.51 -55.28 -4.20
N SER A 475 -10.54 -56.51 -3.72
CA SER A 475 -11.46 -57.56 -4.19
C SER A 475 -12.89 -57.34 -3.66
N ASN A 476 -13.82 -58.25 -3.97
CA ASN A 476 -15.28 -58.06 -3.84
C ASN A 476 -15.81 -57.64 -2.46
N THR A 477 -15.04 -57.77 -1.37
CA THR A 477 -15.43 -57.31 -0.03
C THR A 477 -14.40 -56.32 0.50
N VAL A 478 -14.85 -55.13 0.88
CA VAL A 478 -13.99 -54.09 1.46
C VAL A 478 -14.32 -53.93 2.94
N GLY A 479 -13.36 -54.28 3.81
CA GLY A 479 -13.47 -54.10 5.26
C GLY A 479 -13.04 -52.71 5.70
N VAL A 480 -13.78 -52.10 6.64
CA VAL A 480 -13.52 -50.73 7.10
C VAL A 480 -12.17 -50.58 7.81
N GLU A 481 -11.79 -51.55 8.65
CA GLU A 481 -10.55 -51.48 9.44
C GLU A 481 -9.31 -51.50 8.55
N GLU A 482 -9.31 -52.37 7.53
CA GLU A 482 -8.23 -52.45 6.55
C GLU A 482 -8.16 -51.20 5.68
N LEU A 483 -9.33 -50.68 5.26
CA LEU A 483 -9.41 -49.44 4.50
C LEU A 483 -8.91 -48.25 5.32
N HIS A 484 -9.31 -48.13 6.58
CA HIS A 484 -8.87 -47.09 7.49
C HIS A 484 -7.37 -47.16 7.76
N ALA A 485 -6.84 -48.35 8.09
CA ALA A 485 -5.42 -48.54 8.33
C ALA A 485 -4.55 -48.11 7.13
N ALA A 486 -5.03 -48.32 5.90
CA ALA A 486 -4.33 -47.92 4.68
C ALA A 486 -4.22 -46.39 4.49
N THR A 487 -5.06 -45.59 5.15
CA THR A 487 -5.03 -44.12 5.03
C THR A 487 -4.05 -43.45 6.00
N GLY A 488 -3.79 -44.06 7.15
CA GLY A 488 -3.07 -43.42 8.26
C GLY A 488 -3.80 -42.21 8.87
N TRP A 489 -5.09 -42.03 8.59
CA TRP A 489 -5.87 -40.89 9.07
C TRP A 489 -6.39 -41.11 10.50
N PRO A 490 -6.63 -40.04 11.27
CA PRO A 490 -7.40 -40.14 12.51
C PRO A 490 -8.88 -40.45 12.18
N LEU A 491 -9.56 -41.16 13.09
CA LEU A 491 -10.98 -41.52 12.95
C LEU A 491 -11.86 -40.31 12.59
N ARG A 492 -11.59 -39.14 13.21
CA ARG A 492 -12.33 -37.90 12.99
C ARG A 492 -12.35 -37.43 11.53
N ARG A 493 -11.26 -37.66 10.80
CA ARG A 493 -11.13 -37.34 9.37
C ARG A 493 -11.66 -38.47 8.50
N PHE A 494 -11.38 -39.72 8.88
CA PHE A 494 -11.76 -40.90 8.12
C PHE A 494 -13.28 -41.11 8.04
N ASN A 495 -13.98 -41.05 9.17
CA ASN A 495 -15.37 -41.46 9.25
C ASN A 495 -16.34 -40.62 8.41
N PRO A 496 -16.25 -39.27 8.34
CA PRO A 496 -17.10 -38.48 7.45
C PRO A 496 -16.91 -38.85 5.98
N ALA A 497 -15.67 -39.01 5.53
CA ALA A 497 -15.35 -39.42 4.16
C ALA A 497 -15.85 -40.85 3.88
N PHE A 498 -15.66 -41.77 4.82
CA PHE A 498 -16.12 -43.14 4.69
C PHE A 498 -17.66 -43.23 4.64
N ALA A 499 -18.36 -42.47 5.48
CA ALA A 499 -19.81 -42.36 5.44
C ALA A 499 -20.30 -41.80 4.10
N TYR A 500 -19.58 -40.81 3.54
CA TYR A 500 -19.90 -40.27 2.22
C TYR A 500 -19.74 -41.33 1.12
N MET A 501 -18.66 -42.11 1.15
CA MET A 501 -18.48 -43.22 0.21
C MET A 501 -19.58 -44.28 0.35
N VAL A 502 -19.89 -44.71 1.58
CA VAL A 502 -20.92 -45.71 1.86
C VAL A 502 -22.30 -45.26 1.40
N SER A 503 -22.59 -43.95 1.42
CA SER A 503 -23.85 -43.40 0.90
C SER A 503 -24.07 -43.63 -0.61
N GLN A 504 -23.00 -43.93 -1.35
CA GLN A 504 -23.05 -44.21 -2.78
C GLN A 504 -23.26 -45.71 -3.08
N ILE A 505 -23.32 -46.55 -2.05
CA ILE A 505 -23.47 -48.01 -2.18
C ILE A 505 -24.91 -48.39 -1.80
N ASP A 506 -25.49 -49.34 -2.53
CA ASP A 506 -26.81 -49.88 -2.19
C ASP A 506 -26.80 -50.43 -0.75
N GLY A 507 -27.75 -49.96 0.08
CA GLY A 507 -27.82 -50.32 1.49
C GLY A 507 -27.91 -51.82 1.77
N ARG A 508 -28.36 -52.64 0.81
CA ARG A 508 -28.38 -54.12 0.94
C ARG A 508 -26.98 -54.74 0.89
N ARG A 509 -25.98 -54.00 0.41
CA ARG A 509 -24.58 -54.42 0.27
C ARG A 509 -23.67 -53.79 1.32
N VAL A 510 -24.20 -52.91 2.16
CA VAL A 510 -23.49 -52.31 3.29
C VAL A 510 -23.58 -53.24 4.49
N LEU A 511 -22.44 -53.60 5.08
CA LEU A 511 -22.35 -54.42 6.27
C LEU A 511 -22.65 -53.56 7.50
N ALA A 512 -23.94 -53.41 7.83
CA ALA A 512 -24.40 -52.63 8.98
C ALA A 512 -24.26 -53.40 10.32
N GLY A 513 -24.06 -52.63 11.41
CA GLY A 513 -24.04 -53.13 12.80
C GLY A 513 -22.67 -53.56 13.32
N GLY A 514 -22.48 -53.51 14.65
CA GLY A 514 -21.35 -54.13 15.35
C GLY A 514 -20.06 -53.29 15.50
N THR A 515 -20.05 -52.00 15.15
CA THR A 515 -18.90 -51.10 15.34
C THR A 515 -19.31 -49.84 16.08
N ASN A 516 -18.61 -49.51 17.16
CA ASN A 516 -18.76 -48.23 17.87
C ASN A 516 -17.91 -47.10 17.25
N ASP A 517 -16.99 -47.45 16.34
CA ASP A 517 -15.98 -46.52 15.83
C ASP A 517 -16.19 -46.14 14.36
N TYR A 518 -17.02 -46.90 13.63
CA TYR A 518 -17.21 -46.73 12.18
C TYR A 518 -18.69 -46.64 11.79
N PRO A 519 -19.04 -45.89 10.73
CA PRO A 519 -20.39 -45.85 10.15
C PRO A 519 -20.93 -47.22 9.69
N ALA A 520 -20.04 -48.10 9.21
CA ALA A 520 -20.33 -49.46 8.77
C ALA A 520 -19.09 -50.33 8.90
N ARG A 521 -19.25 -51.67 8.94
CA ARG A 521 -18.13 -52.63 8.99
C ARG A 521 -17.39 -52.76 7.67
N GLY A 522 -18.02 -52.34 6.58
CA GLY A 522 -17.55 -52.54 5.23
C GLY A 522 -18.70 -52.67 4.25
N PHE A 523 -18.41 -53.12 3.05
CA PHE A 523 -19.40 -53.30 1.99
C PHE A 523 -18.93 -54.33 0.95
N PHE A 524 -19.89 -54.86 0.21
CA PHE A 524 -19.64 -55.69 -0.97
C PHE A 524 -19.69 -54.82 -2.24
N LEU A 525 -18.67 -54.93 -3.08
CA LEU A 525 -18.60 -54.23 -4.36
C LEU A 525 -19.01 -55.14 -5.51
N MET A 526 -20.16 -54.84 -6.12
CA MET A 526 -20.51 -55.35 -7.45
C MET A 526 -19.97 -54.43 -8.54
N ASP A 527 -19.96 -54.89 -9.79
CA ASP A 527 -19.51 -54.08 -10.93
C ASP A 527 -20.30 -52.78 -11.08
N GLU A 528 -21.60 -52.79 -10.74
CA GLU A 528 -22.46 -51.60 -10.69
C GLU A 528 -21.95 -50.58 -9.66
N ASP A 529 -21.63 -51.01 -8.42
CA ASP A 529 -21.09 -50.13 -7.38
C ASP A 529 -19.71 -49.57 -7.77
N ARG A 530 -18.88 -50.38 -8.42
CA ARG A 530 -17.56 -49.94 -8.90
C ARG A 530 -17.71 -48.81 -9.93
N VAL A 531 -18.67 -48.92 -10.84
CA VAL A 531 -18.97 -47.86 -11.82
C VAL A 531 -19.51 -46.62 -11.11
N ASP A 532 -20.41 -46.77 -10.16
CA ASP A 532 -21.01 -45.65 -9.43
C ASP A 532 -19.99 -44.90 -8.56
N LEU A 533 -19.15 -45.63 -7.82
CA LEU A 533 -18.05 -45.04 -7.04
C LEU A 533 -17.04 -44.34 -7.93
N LYS A 534 -16.66 -44.94 -9.07
CA LYS A 534 -15.73 -44.29 -10.02
C LYS A 534 -16.32 -42.98 -10.54
N ARG A 535 -17.57 -43.00 -11.02
CA ARG A 535 -18.27 -41.79 -11.49
C ARG A 535 -18.43 -40.75 -10.40
N PHE A 536 -18.68 -41.18 -9.16
CA PHE A 536 -18.77 -40.29 -8.01
C PHE A 536 -17.44 -39.61 -7.70
N ALA A 537 -16.34 -40.36 -7.65
CA ALA A 537 -15.00 -39.79 -7.47
C ALA A 537 -14.61 -38.85 -8.61
N ASP A 538 -14.92 -39.21 -9.87
CA ASP A 538 -14.64 -38.36 -11.03
C ASP A 538 -15.39 -37.02 -10.95
N ARG A 539 -16.66 -37.00 -10.51
CA ARG A 539 -17.42 -35.75 -10.28
C ARG A 539 -16.79 -34.84 -9.23
N LEU A 540 -16.12 -35.42 -8.22
CA LEU A 540 -15.49 -34.66 -7.14
C LEU A 540 -14.07 -34.17 -7.50
N ARG A 541 -13.41 -34.79 -8.48
CA ARG A 541 -12.11 -34.35 -9.01
C ARG A 541 -12.22 -33.11 -9.91
N GLY A 542 -13.38 -32.90 -10.54
CA GLY A 542 -13.60 -31.88 -11.57
C GLY A 542 -13.48 -32.45 -12.98
#